data_AF-A0AAN7IBP6-F1
#
_entry.id   AF-A0AAN7IBP6-F1
#
_cell.length_a   1.000
_cell.length_b   1.000
_cell.length_c   1.000
_cell.angle_alpha   90.00
_cell.angle_beta   90.00
_cell.angle_gamma   90.00
#
_symmetry.space_group_name_H-M   'P 1'
#
loop_
_entity.id
_entity.type
_entity.pdbx_description
1 polymer ?
#
loop_
_entity_poly.entity_id
_entity_poly.type
_entity_poly.pdbx_seq_one_letter_code
_entity_poly.pdbx_strand_id
1 'polypeptide(L)'
;MAAATHNELSNNGLEIPIYANDIMDSKHCQKIEEGDNVDYFQRAQWLRAAVLGANDGLVSVSSLMMGVGSVKEDIKPMLLAGFAGLFAGACSMAIGEFVSVYTQRDIEVAQIKRENSMKVGGENEEEGEKENLPNPFQAALASALAFSAGAVMPLLAAAFIKPHKVRLGVLVLAASLALVVFGIVGAVLGKTPKVKSSIRVLVGGWVAMAITFGLTKLIGSNGLQM
;
A
#
# COMPACT_ATOMS: atom_id res chain seq x y z
N MET A 1 -15.24 -66.70 -24.11
CA MET A 1 -14.33 -65.69 -23.53
C MET A 1 -15.23 -64.57 -22.99
N ALA A 2 -15.92 -64.82 -21.87
CA ALA A 2 -15.55 -64.38 -20.51
C ALA A 2 -15.39 -62.84 -20.46
N ALA A 3 -16.14 -62.04 -19.70
CA ALA A 3 -17.06 -62.29 -18.58
C ALA A 3 -18.11 -61.15 -18.48
N ALA A 4 -19.27 -61.49 -17.91
CA ALA A 4 -20.31 -60.58 -17.46
C ALA A 4 -19.96 -59.99 -16.09
N THR A 5 -20.30 -58.73 -15.79
CA THR A 5 -20.92 -58.35 -14.50
C THR A 5 -21.57 -56.97 -14.53
N HIS A 6 -22.78 -56.93 -13.98
CA HIS A 6 -23.70 -55.81 -13.79
C HIS A 6 -23.27 -54.81 -12.69
N ASN A 7 -24.05 -53.71 -12.63
CA ASN A 7 -24.65 -53.06 -11.44
C ASN A 7 -24.07 -51.67 -11.11
N GLU A 8 -24.71 -50.58 -11.56
CA GLU A 8 -25.85 -49.87 -10.91
C GLU A 8 -25.52 -49.39 -9.48
N LEU A 9 -25.28 -48.09 -9.30
CA LEU A 9 -26.23 -47.13 -8.70
C LEU A 9 -25.49 -45.85 -8.24
N SER A 10 -26.02 -44.72 -8.72
CA SER A 10 -26.28 -43.50 -7.94
C SER A 10 -25.11 -42.78 -7.25
N ASN A 11 -24.76 -41.58 -7.74
CA ASN A 11 -25.26 -40.36 -7.08
C ASN A 11 -24.92 -39.09 -7.88
N ASN A 12 -25.97 -38.39 -8.28
CA ASN A 12 -26.12 -36.94 -8.40
C ASN A 12 -25.10 -36.15 -9.22
N GLY A 13 -25.61 -35.67 -10.36
CA GLY A 13 -25.18 -34.42 -10.94
C GLY A 13 -25.18 -33.31 -9.89
N LEU A 14 -24.01 -32.71 -9.76
CA LEU A 14 -23.87 -31.32 -9.35
C LEU A 14 -23.00 -30.68 -10.43
N GLU A 15 -23.64 -30.36 -11.56
CA GLU A 15 -23.18 -29.24 -12.37
C GLU A 15 -22.95 -28.09 -11.40
N ILE A 16 -21.75 -27.51 -11.41
CA ILE A 16 -21.53 -26.23 -10.75
C ILE A 16 -21.82 -25.19 -11.83
N PRO A 17 -23.06 -24.65 -11.92
CA PRO A 17 -23.29 -23.46 -12.71
C PRO A 17 -22.59 -22.32 -11.98
N ILE A 18 -21.43 -21.90 -12.46
CA ILE A 18 -20.96 -20.55 -12.17
C ILE A 18 -21.79 -19.59 -13.04
N TYR A 19 -22.98 -19.30 -12.52
CA TYR A 19 -23.76 -18.07 -12.71
C TYR A 19 -22.77 -16.89 -12.52
N ALA A 20 -22.67 -15.86 -13.36
CA ALA A 20 -23.65 -15.31 -14.26
C ALA A 20 -22.95 -14.50 -15.38
N ASN A 21 -23.55 -14.53 -16.56
CA ASN A 21 -23.52 -13.40 -17.46
C ASN A 21 -24.27 -12.22 -16.80
N ASP A 22 -23.96 -10.99 -17.21
CA ASP A 22 -24.52 -9.70 -16.76
C ASP A 22 -23.83 -9.04 -15.55
N ILE A 23 -22.62 -8.50 -15.78
CA ILE A 23 -22.34 -7.09 -15.47
C ILE A 23 -21.64 -6.48 -16.69
N MET A 24 -22.47 -5.94 -17.58
CA MET A 24 -22.20 -4.65 -18.21
C MET A 24 -21.49 -3.74 -17.19
N ASP A 25 -20.38 -3.15 -17.60
CA ASP A 25 -19.83 -1.93 -17.00
C ASP A 25 -18.87 -2.12 -15.79
N SER A 26 -17.63 -2.51 -16.10
CA SER A 26 -16.49 -1.89 -15.41
C SER A 26 -15.63 -1.15 -16.44
N LYS A 27 -16.29 -0.24 -17.17
CA LYS A 27 -15.66 1.00 -17.64
C LYS A 27 -15.34 1.88 -16.42
N HIS A 28 -14.39 1.44 -15.61
CA HIS A 28 -13.68 2.33 -14.69
C HIS A 28 -12.18 2.03 -14.64
N CYS A 29 -11.64 1.43 -15.69
CA CYS A 29 -10.34 1.90 -16.17
C CYS A 29 -10.65 3.18 -16.94
N GLN A 30 -10.32 4.31 -16.33
CA GLN A 30 -10.55 5.65 -16.84
C GLN A 30 -10.02 5.74 -18.28
N LYS A 31 -10.93 5.67 -19.24
CA LYS A 31 -10.68 5.90 -20.66
C LYS A 31 -10.25 7.36 -20.79
N ILE A 32 -8.96 7.59 -20.98
CA ILE A 32 -8.44 8.87 -21.47
C ILE A 32 -7.92 8.59 -22.87
N GLU A 33 -8.49 9.33 -23.82
CA GLU A 33 -8.21 9.30 -25.24
C GLU A 33 -6.71 9.50 -25.54
N GLU A 34 -6.28 8.85 -26.62
CA GLU A 34 -4.95 8.94 -27.21
C GLU A 34 -4.60 10.39 -27.59
N GLY A 35 -3.46 10.85 -27.05
CA GLY A 35 -2.79 12.10 -27.38
C GLY A 35 -1.79 12.44 -26.28
N ASP A 36 -0.49 12.26 -26.53
CA ASP A 36 0.64 12.44 -25.60
C ASP A 36 0.74 11.46 -24.39
N ASN A 37 0.81 10.15 -24.67
CA ASN A 37 0.82 9.07 -23.66
C ASN A 37 2.19 8.79 -22.98
N VAL A 38 3.24 9.58 -23.25
CA VAL A 38 4.65 9.17 -23.02
C VAL A 38 5.20 9.46 -21.61
N ASP A 39 4.49 10.20 -20.75
CA ASP A 39 5.02 10.59 -19.42
C ASP A 39 4.02 10.40 -18.26
N TYR A 40 2.74 10.20 -18.55
CA TYR A 40 1.70 10.16 -17.52
C TYR A 40 1.67 8.86 -16.71
N PHE A 41 1.89 7.71 -17.35
CA PHE A 41 1.84 6.40 -16.70
C PHE A 41 2.99 6.21 -15.70
N GLN A 42 4.22 6.47 -16.13
CA GLN A 42 5.39 6.36 -15.26
C GLN A 42 5.31 7.38 -14.12
N ARG A 43 4.77 8.59 -14.40
CA ARG A 43 4.51 9.59 -13.36
C ARG A 43 3.45 9.17 -12.35
N ALA A 44 2.37 8.55 -12.79
CA ALA A 44 1.33 8.04 -11.91
C ALA A 44 1.87 6.92 -10.98
N GLN A 45 2.74 6.05 -11.48
CA GLN A 45 3.29 4.93 -10.71
C GLN A 45 4.17 5.39 -9.55
N TRP A 46 5.17 6.26 -9.80
CA TRP A 46 6.01 6.75 -8.71
C TRP A 46 5.24 7.69 -7.77
N LEU A 47 4.26 8.43 -8.28
CA LEU A 47 3.40 9.31 -7.47
C LEU A 47 2.54 8.51 -6.49
N ARG A 48 1.92 7.41 -6.95
CA ARG A 48 1.18 6.48 -6.10
C ARG A 48 2.10 5.89 -5.02
N ALA A 49 3.27 5.41 -5.43
CA ALA A 49 4.26 4.84 -4.51
C ALA A 49 4.70 5.85 -3.45
N ALA A 50 4.90 7.11 -3.83
CA ALA A 50 5.24 8.19 -2.91
C ALA A 50 4.11 8.53 -1.92
N VAL A 51 2.86 8.67 -2.39
CA VAL A 51 1.72 8.99 -1.51
C VAL A 51 1.48 7.88 -0.49
N LEU A 52 1.53 6.61 -0.92
CA LEU A 52 1.43 5.47 -0.02
C LEU A 52 2.60 5.45 0.97
N GLY A 53 3.83 5.68 0.49
CA GLY A 53 5.02 5.79 1.32
C GLY A 53 4.85 6.81 2.44
N ALA A 54 4.52 8.06 2.11
CA ALA A 54 4.35 9.12 3.09
C ALA A 54 3.28 8.82 4.14
N ASN A 55 2.13 8.28 3.71
CA ASN A 55 1.08 7.90 4.64
C ASN A 55 1.49 6.75 5.56
N ASP A 56 2.11 5.72 4.99
CA ASP A 56 2.56 4.55 5.75
C ASP A 56 3.65 4.94 6.74
N GLY A 57 4.60 5.79 6.35
CA GLY A 57 5.66 6.30 7.22
C GLY A 57 5.10 7.10 8.40
N LEU A 58 4.13 7.98 8.14
CA LEU A 58 3.46 8.74 9.18
C LEU A 58 2.69 7.84 10.14
N VAL A 59 1.79 6.99 9.62
CA VAL A 59 0.90 6.17 10.46
C VAL A 59 1.69 5.10 11.22
N SER A 60 2.58 4.37 10.56
CA SER A 60 3.31 3.26 11.18
C SER A 60 4.25 3.75 12.27
N VAL A 61 5.06 4.79 12.01
CA VAL A 61 6.02 5.31 13.00
C VAL A 61 5.30 5.99 14.14
N SER A 62 4.23 6.76 13.87
CA SER A 62 3.39 7.32 14.94
C SER A 62 2.77 6.22 15.80
N SER A 63 2.20 5.17 15.19
CA SER A 63 1.58 4.06 15.91
C SER A 63 2.59 3.31 16.77
N LEU A 64 3.79 3.05 16.25
CA LEU A 64 4.86 2.39 16.97
C LEU A 64 5.35 3.23 18.16
N MET A 65 5.60 4.52 17.93
CA MET A 65 6.02 5.44 19.00
C MET A 65 4.95 5.59 20.07
N MET A 66 3.69 5.71 19.68
CA MET A 66 2.57 5.79 20.61
C MET A 66 2.38 4.48 21.39
N GLY A 67 2.53 3.32 20.73
CA GLY A 67 2.48 2.01 21.36
C GLY A 67 3.58 1.84 22.41
N VAL A 68 4.84 2.14 22.07
CA VAL A 68 5.96 2.10 23.04
C VAL A 68 5.76 3.11 24.17
N GLY A 69 5.30 4.32 23.84
CA GLY A 69 4.94 5.34 24.81
C GLY A 69 3.78 4.94 25.72
N SER A 70 2.95 3.96 25.36
CA SER A 70 1.86 3.49 26.24
C SER A 70 2.36 2.68 27.44
N VAL A 71 3.57 2.10 27.35
CA VAL A 71 4.15 1.19 28.36
C VAL A 71 5.39 1.79 29.02
N LYS A 72 6.11 2.68 28.32
CA LYS A 72 7.31 3.35 28.83
C LYS A 72 7.11 4.86 28.84
N GLU A 73 7.31 5.45 30.00
CA GLU A 73 7.19 6.91 30.17
C GLU A 73 8.40 7.68 29.61
N ASP A 74 9.54 7.01 29.49
CA ASP A 74 10.79 7.59 28.99
C ASP A 74 10.73 7.97 27.51
N ILE A 75 11.44 9.04 27.17
CA ILE A 75 11.54 9.51 25.77
C ILE A 75 12.45 8.59 24.92
N LYS A 76 13.50 8.03 25.52
CA LYS A 76 14.54 7.29 24.79
C LYS A 76 14.00 6.03 24.10
N PRO A 77 13.23 5.14 24.78
CA PRO A 77 12.67 3.96 24.13
C PRO A 77 11.72 4.33 23.00
N MET A 78 10.95 5.40 23.18
CA MET A 78 9.98 5.90 22.21
C MET A 78 10.68 6.38 20.92
N LEU A 79 11.72 7.21 21.06
CA LEU A 79 12.50 7.69 19.91
C LEU A 79 13.30 6.57 19.25
N LEU A 80 13.91 5.67 20.04
CA LEU A 80 14.66 4.53 19.51
C LEU A 80 13.77 3.63 18.65
N ALA A 81 12.55 3.33 19.13
CA ALA A 81 11.57 2.58 18.37
C ALA A 81 11.13 3.33 17.10
N GLY A 82 10.93 4.65 17.19
CA GLY A 82 10.59 5.48 16.03
C GLY A 82 11.67 5.46 14.95
N PHE A 83 12.95 5.61 15.32
CA PHE A 83 14.07 5.53 14.37
C PHE A 83 14.21 4.12 13.78
N ALA A 84 14.13 3.08 14.62
CA ALA A 84 14.16 1.70 14.14
C ALA A 84 13.02 1.42 13.14
N GLY A 85 11.80 1.88 13.46
CA GLY A 85 10.64 1.78 12.58
C GLY A 85 10.80 2.58 11.28
N LEU A 86 11.44 3.75 11.33
CA LEU A 86 11.75 4.54 10.13
C LEU A 86 12.65 3.75 9.18
N PHE A 87 13.80 3.26 9.64
CA PHE A 87 14.74 2.54 8.79
C PHE A 87 14.17 1.20 8.32
N ALA A 88 13.60 0.42 9.23
CA ALA A 88 13.01 -0.88 8.90
C ALA A 88 11.85 -0.72 7.91
N GLY A 89 10.97 0.26 8.14
CA GLY A 89 9.83 0.55 7.29
C GLY A 89 10.24 1.08 5.91
N ALA A 90 11.18 2.03 5.84
CA ALA A 90 11.66 2.57 4.57
C ALA A 90 12.31 1.48 3.70
N CYS A 91 13.15 0.63 4.28
CA CYS A 91 13.76 -0.50 3.56
C CYS A 91 12.70 -1.52 3.11
N SER A 92 11.77 -1.89 3.99
CA SER A 92 10.69 -2.83 3.66
C SER A 92 9.81 -2.30 2.55
N MET A 93 9.51 -1.00 2.56
CA MET A 93 8.70 -0.35 1.54
C MET A 93 9.42 -0.23 0.19
N ALA A 94 10.71 0.09 0.19
CA ALA A 94 11.53 0.10 -1.02
C ALA A 94 11.53 -1.28 -1.70
N ILE A 95 11.76 -2.33 -0.91
CA ILE A 95 11.80 -3.71 -1.41
C ILE A 95 10.41 -4.14 -1.91
N GLY A 96 9.36 -3.89 -1.13
CA GLY A 96 7.98 -4.25 -1.50
C GLY A 96 7.53 -3.57 -2.79
N GLU A 97 7.85 -2.29 -2.93
CA GLU A 97 7.54 -1.52 -4.14
C GLU A 97 8.34 -2.04 -5.35
N PHE A 98 9.65 -2.25 -5.19
CA PHE A 98 10.51 -2.79 -6.26
C PHE A 98 9.99 -4.12 -6.79
N VAL A 99 9.68 -5.07 -5.90
CA VAL A 99 9.17 -6.40 -6.26
C VAL A 99 7.79 -6.29 -6.92
N SER A 100 6.93 -5.41 -6.44
CA SER A 100 5.58 -5.22 -7.00
C SER A 100 5.61 -4.64 -8.41
N VAL A 101 6.50 -3.67 -8.69
CA VAL A 101 6.64 -3.06 -10.02
C VAL A 101 7.35 -4.00 -10.97
N TYR A 102 8.34 -4.75 -10.49
CA TYR A 102 9.03 -5.77 -11.28
C TYR A 102 8.05 -6.87 -11.74
N THR A 103 7.22 -7.38 -10.83
CA THR A 103 6.18 -8.37 -11.18
C THR A 103 5.19 -7.83 -12.21
N GLN A 104 4.77 -6.56 -12.09
CA GLN A 104 3.89 -5.92 -13.07
C GLN A 104 4.53 -5.85 -14.46
N ARG A 105 5.81 -5.45 -14.52
CA ARG A 105 6.60 -5.44 -15.76
C ARG A 105 6.69 -6.84 -16.38
N ASP A 106 6.95 -7.87 -15.58
CA ASP A 106 7.08 -9.24 -16.08
C ASP A 106 5.76 -9.77 -16.69
N ILE A 107 4.63 -9.44 -16.07
CA ILE A 107 3.30 -9.80 -16.58
C ILE A 107 3.02 -9.11 -17.92
N GLU A 108 3.34 -7.82 -18.03
CA GLU A 108 3.16 -7.02 -19.24
C GLU A 108 4.03 -7.56 -20.39
N VAL A 109 5.31 -7.83 -20.13
CA VAL A 109 6.21 -8.45 -21.13
C VAL A 109 5.71 -9.82 -21.57
N ALA A 110 5.20 -10.63 -20.63
CA ALA A 110 4.62 -11.93 -20.95
C ALA A 110 3.32 -11.82 -21.77
N GLN A 111 2.51 -10.78 -21.53
CA GLN A 111 1.31 -10.50 -22.31
C GLN A 111 1.65 -10.09 -23.74
N ILE A 112 2.58 -9.13 -23.92
CA ILE A 112 3.04 -8.68 -25.23
C ILE A 112 3.60 -9.87 -26.03
N LYS A 113 4.41 -10.73 -25.40
CA LYS A 113 4.95 -11.92 -26.06
C LYS A 113 3.84 -12.88 -26.53
N ARG A 114 2.79 -13.08 -25.73
CA ARG A 114 1.65 -13.94 -26.10
C ARG A 114 0.82 -13.33 -27.23
N GLU A 115 0.55 -12.03 -27.16
CA GLU A 115 -0.20 -11.31 -28.21
C GLU A 115 0.55 -11.34 -29.55
N ASN A 116 1.85 -11.05 -29.54
CA ASN A 116 2.67 -11.10 -30.75
C ASN A 116 2.74 -12.51 -31.33
N SER A 117 2.81 -13.55 -30.49
CA SER A 117 2.80 -14.95 -30.95
C SER A 117 1.47 -15.37 -31.59
N MET A 118 0.35 -14.76 -31.19
CA MET A 118 -0.98 -15.00 -31.80
C MET A 118 -1.18 -14.25 -33.12
N LYS A 119 -0.44 -13.16 -33.37
CA LYS A 119 -0.50 -12.37 -34.61
C LYS A 119 0.33 -12.95 -35.77
N VAL A 120 1.13 -14.02 -35.55
CA VAL A 120 2.02 -14.65 -36.57
C VAL A 120 1.26 -15.53 -37.59
N GLY A 121 0.17 -15.00 -38.15
CA GLY A 121 -0.52 -15.50 -39.35
C GLY A 121 -0.63 -14.47 -40.48
N GLY A 122 -0.07 -13.26 -40.29
CA GLY A 122 -0.01 -12.19 -41.27
C GLY A 122 1.34 -11.47 -41.19
N GLU A 123 1.75 -10.86 -42.30
CA GLU A 123 3.09 -10.38 -42.63
C GLU A 123 3.70 -9.38 -41.64
N ASN A 124 5.03 -9.24 -41.73
CA ASN A 124 5.92 -8.43 -40.88
C ASN A 124 5.39 -7.02 -40.58
N GLU A 125 5.12 -6.70 -39.31
CA GLU A 125 5.05 -5.31 -38.83
C GLU A 125 5.69 -5.18 -37.43
N GLU A 126 6.87 -4.57 -37.48
CA GLU A 126 7.47 -3.58 -36.57
C GLU A 126 7.66 -3.88 -35.07
N GLU A 127 8.93 -3.74 -34.69
CA GLU A 127 9.44 -3.50 -33.34
C GLU A 127 8.87 -2.17 -32.77
N GLY A 128 7.60 -2.16 -32.37
CA GLY A 128 7.03 -1.13 -31.50
C GLY A 128 6.18 -1.88 -30.48
N GLU A 129 6.57 -2.00 -29.21
CA GLU A 129 6.42 -0.94 -28.21
C GLU A 129 7.18 -1.42 -26.95
N LYS A 130 8.48 -1.16 -26.86
CA LYS A 130 9.30 -1.49 -25.67
C LYS A 130 9.51 -0.29 -24.73
N GLU A 131 8.87 0.84 -24.99
CA GLU A 131 9.23 2.12 -24.37
C GLU A 131 8.47 2.51 -23.10
N ASN A 132 7.42 1.78 -22.69
CA ASN A 132 6.60 2.17 -21.54
C ASN A 132 6.60 1.19 -20.35
N LEU A 133 7.67 0.43 -20.16
CA LEU A 133 7.73 -0.48 -19.01
C LEU A 133 7.85 0.29 -17.68
N PRO A 134 7.10 -0.11 -16.65
CA PRO A 134 7.19 0.45 -15.30
C PRO A 134 8.65 0.49 -14.81
N ASN A 135 9.09 1.60 -14.20
CA ASN A 135 10.46 1.73 -13.67
C ASN A 135 10.50 1.33 -12.18
N PRO A 136 11.02 0.13 -11.83
CA PRO A 136 10.93 -0.39 -10.47
C PRO A 136 11.77 0.40 -9.47
N PHE A 137 12.95 0.85 -9.89
CA PHE A 137 13.88 1.54 -8.99
C PHE A 137 13.38 2.95 -8.63
N GLN A 138 12.80 3.67 -9.60
CA GLN A 138 12.26 5.00 -9.38
C GLN A 138 11.06 4.97 -8.41
N ALA A 139 10.15 4.01 -8.57
CA ALA A 139 9.00 3.86 -7.68
C ALA A 139 9.45 3.47 -6.25
N ALA A 140 10.39 2.53 -6.12
CA ALA A 140 10.94 2.10 -4.84
C ALA A 140 11.65 3.22 -4.09
N LEU A 141 12.46 4.02 -4.78
CA LEU A 141 13.14 5.16 -4.16
C LEU A 141 12.15 6.25 -3.76
N ALA A 142 11.17 6.54 -4.62
CA ALA A 142 10.12 7.52 -4.32
C ALA A 142 9.31 7.12 -3.08
N SER A 143 8.92 5.85 -2.95
CA SER A 143 8.19 5.36 -1.77
C SER A 143 9.04 5.41 -0.50
N ALA A 144 10.31 4.99 -0.54
CA ALA A 144 11.20 5.00 0.61
C ALA A 144 11.50 6.41 1.14
N LEU A 145 11.75 7.35 0.24
CA LEU A 145 11.98 8.75 0.59
C LEU A 145 10.71 9.40 1.14
N ALA A 146 9.56 9.15 0.51
CA ALA A 146 8.29 9.65 0.99
C ALA A 146 7.93 9.05 2.37
N PHE A 147 8.17 7.75 2.58
CA PHE A 147 8.04 7.08 3.87
C PHE A 147 8.89 7.75 4.94
N SER A 148 10.17 7.98 4.64
CA SER A 148 11.08 8.66 5.56
C SER A 148 10.57 10.08 5.88
N ALA A 149 10.11 10.83 4.88
CA ALA A 149 9.53 12.17 5.09
C ALA A 149 8.29 12.13 5.98
N GLY A 150 7.39 11.16 5.79
CA GLY A 150 6.22 10.94 6.64
C GLY A 150 6.60 10.57 8.09
N ALA A 151 7.62 9.73 8.26
CA ALA A 151 8.12 9.25 9.54
C ALA A 151 8.88 10.31 10.36
N VAL A 152 9.49 11.30 9.69
CA VAL A 152 10.20 12.40 10.37
C VAL A 152 9.25 13.25 11.21
N MET A 153 8.01 13.45 10.74
CA MET A 153 7.04 14.30 11.46
C MET A 153 6.75 13.82 12.90
N PRO A 154 6.34 12.56 13.16
CA PRO A 154 6.11 12.08 14.53
C PRO A 154 7.38 12.04 15.38
N LEU A 155 8.55 11.79 14.78
CA LEU A 155 9.84 11.88 15.47
C LEU A 155 10.12 13.29 15.99
N LEU A 156 9.89 14.31 15.16
CA LEU A 156 10.04 15.72 15.55
C LEU A 156 9.01 16.12 16.61
N ALA A 157 7.75 15.71 16.45
CA ALA A 157 6.69 16.00 17.41
C ALA A 157 7.02 15.48 18.83
N ALA A 158 7.67 14.32 18.90
CA ALA A 158 8.07 13.70 20.16
C ALA A 158 9.34 14.29 20.79
N ALA A 159 10.30 14.75 19.99
CA ALA A 159 11.67 15.04 20.44
C ALA A 159 11.76 16.19 21.44
N PHE A 160 10.87 17.19 21.35
CA PHE A 160 10.99 18.43 22.11
C PHE A 160 10.12 18.50 23.37
N ILE A 161 9.32 17.46 23.67
CA ILE A 161 8.35 17.50 24.78
C ILE A 161 8.75 16.59 25.93
N LYS A 162 9.04 17.21 27.09
CA LYS A 162 9.41 16.51 28.34
C LYS A 162 8.22 15.80 29.02
N PRO A 163 7.06 16.45 29.26
CA PRO A 163 5.96 15.79 29.97
C PRO A 163 5.33 14.67 29.14
N HIS A 164 5.29 13.46 29.72
CA HIS A 164 4.87 12.23 29.04
C HIS A 164 3.46 12.31 28.43
N LYS A 165 2.47 12.72 29.23
CA LYS A 165 1.07 12.85 28.78
C LYS A 165 0.90 13.86 27.65
N VAL A 166 1.61 14.98 27.73
CA VAL A 166 1.58 16.03 26.70
C VAL A 166 2.27 15.54 25.44
N ARG A 167 3.38 14.80 25.56
CA ARG A 167 4.11 14.24 24.41
C ARG A 167 3.24 13.31 23.58
N LEU A 168 2.51 12.40 24.24
CA LEU A 168 1.56 11.51 23.53
C LEU A 168 0.43 12.32 22.88
N GLY A 169 -0.14 13.29 23.58
CA GLY A 169 -1.16 14.17 23.03
C GLY A 169 -0.68 14.93 21.79
N VAL A 170 0.51 15.52 21.86
CA VAL A 170 1.11 16.25 20.72
C VAL A 170 1.45 15.32 19.57
N LEU A 171 1.92 14.09 19.83
CA LEU A 171 2.19 13.12 18.77
C LEU A 171 0.89 12.76 18.00
N VAL A 172 -0.21 12.51 18.71
CA VAL A 172 -1.51 12.22 18.08
C VAL A 172 -2.05 13.44 17.32
N LEU A 173 -1.95 14.63 17.91
CA LEU A 173 -2.39 15.87 17.25
C LEU A 173 -1.56 16.17 16.00
N ALA A 174 -0.24 16.08 16.10
CA ALA A 174 0.69 16.28 14.99
C ALA A 174 0.44 15.28 13.86
N ALA A 175 0.26 14.00 14.20
CA ALA A 175 -0.07 12.97 13.21
C ALA A 175 -1.44 13.20 12.58
N SER A 176 -2.45 13.62 13.35
CA SER A 176 -3.79 13.92 12.83
C SER A 176 -3.76 15.09 11.84
N LEU A 177 -3.05 16.18 12.18
CA LEU A 177 -2.85 17.31 11.25
C LEU A 177 -2.11 16.87 9.98
N ALA A 178 -1.05 16.09 10.14
CA ALA A 178 -0.28 15.59 9.00
C ALA A 178 -1.11 14.64 8.11
N LEU A 179 -1.98 13.79 8.68
CA LEU A 179 -2.90 12.93 7.92
C LEU A 179 -3.92 13.75 7.13
N VAL A 180 -4.45 14.83 7.70
CA VAL A 180 -5.33 15.75 6.97
C VAL A 180 -4.58 16.40 5.81
N VAL A 181 -3.35 16.89 6.05
CA VAL A 181 -2.52 17.48 4.99
C VAL A 181 -2.22 16.46 3.88
N PHE A 182 -1.77 15.26 4.22
CA PHE A 182 -1.52 14.20 3.25
C PHE A 182 -2.79 13.72 2.54
N GLY A 183 -3.94 13.68 3.22
CA GLY A 183 -5.22 13.39 2.60
C GLY A 183 -5.62 14.44 1.56
N ILE A 184 -5.40 15.72 1.85
CA ILE A 184 -5.63 16.82 0.90
C ILE A 184 -4.64 16.76 -0.26
N VAL A 185 -3.34 16.60 0.03
CA VAL A 185 -2.28 16.52 -0.98
C VAL A 185 -2.51 15.33 -1.91
N GLY A 186 -2.78 14.15 -1.36
CA GLY A 186 -3.13 12.94 -2.12
C GLY A 186 -4.39 13.13 -2.96
N ALA A 187 -5.39 13.87 -2.46
CA ALA A 187 -6.58 14.19 -3.24
C ALA A 187 -6.30 15.15 -4.41
N VAL A 188 -5.44 16.16 -4.20
CA VAL A 188 -5.02 17.10 -5.24
C VAL A 188 -4.22 16.37 -6.31
N LEU A 189 -3.29 15.52 -5.91
CA LEU A 189 -2.44 14.73 -6.81
C LEU A 189 -3.25 13.67 -7.58
N GLY A 190 -4.21 13.03 -6.93
CA GLY A 190 -5.10 12.03 -7.54
C GLY A 190 -6.34 12.61 -8.23
N LYS A 191 -6.51 13.94 -8.27
CA LYS A 191 -7.72 14.63 -8.79
C LYS A 191 -9.04 14.09 -8.22
N THR A 192 -9.08 13.78 -6.92
CA THR A 192 -10.26 13.27 -6.21
C THR A 192 -10.83 14.31 -5.22
N PRO A 193 -12.10 14.18 -4.78
CA PRO A 193 -12.68 15.10 -3.81
C PRO A 193 -11.90 15.11 -2.47
N LYS A 194 -11.36 16.29 -2.13
CA LYS A 194 -10.46 16.53 -0.97
C LYS A 194 -10.99 15.99 0.36
N VAL A 195 -12.26 16.25 0.64
CA VAL A 195 -12.89 15.89 1.93
C VAL A 195 -13.01 14.37 2.08
N LYS A 196 -13.47 13.67 1.03
CA LYS A 196 -13.65 12.21 1.08
C LYS A 196 -12.32 11.47 1.25
N SER A 197 -11.28 11.94 0.54
CA SER A 197 -9.93 11.39 0.68
C SER A 197 -9.38 11.60 2.09
N SER A 198 -9.46 12.83 2.61
CA SER A 198 -8.93 13.18 3.92
C SER A 198 -9.59 12.40 5.05
N ILE A 199 -10.91 12.21 4.99
CA ILE A 199 -11.64 11.42 6.00
C ILE A 199 -11.16 9.96 6.01
N ARG A 200 -11.00 9.32 4.84
CA ARG A 200 -10.54 7.92 4.77
C ARG A 200 -9.16 7.76 5.38
N VAL A 201 -8.23 8.63 5.03
CA VAL A 201 -6.84 8.59 5.53
C VAL A 201 -6.80 8.83 7.04
N LEU A 202 -7.53 9.84 7.52
CA LEU A 202 -7.58 10.18 8.94
C LEU A 202 -8.20 9.04 9.77
N VAL A 203 -9.36 8.52 9.35
CA VAL A 203 -10.05 7.43 10.06
C VAL A 203 -9.21 6.16 10.04
N GLY A 204 -8.63 5.80 8.89
CA GLY A 204 -7.74 4.65 8.78
C GLY A 204 -6.52 4.77 9.71
N GLY A 205 -5.89 5.94 9.73
CA GLY A 205 -4.74 6.22 10.61
C GLY A 205 -5.10 6.13 12.09
N TRP A 206 -6.22 6.70 12.52
CA TRP A 206 -6.69 6.61 13.91
C TRP A 206 -7.04 5.19 14.33
N VAL A 207 -7.68 4.41 13.45
CA VAL A 207 -7.97 3.00 13.73
C VAL A 207 -6.68 2.21 13.93
N ALA A 208 -5.70 2.37 13.03
CA ALA A 208 -4.41 1.71 13.16
C ALA A 208 -3.70 2.08 14.48
N MET A 209 -3.66 3.38 14.79
CA MET A 209 -3.09 3.89 16.04
C MET A 209 -3.78 3.32 17.27
N ALA A 210 -5.12 3.34 17.30
CA ALA A 210 -5.91 2.82 18.43
C ALA A 210 -5.66 1.32 18.67
N ILE A 211 -5.58 0.53 17.59
CA ILE A 211 -5.27 -0.90 17.67
C ILE A 211 -3.87 -1.11 18.23
N THR A 212 -2.86 -0.44 17.67
CA THR A 212 -1.47 -0.58 18.15
C THR A 212 -1.35 -0.17 19.60
N PHE A 213 -1.93 0.96 20.00
CA PHE A 213 -1.94 1.39 21.40
C PHE A 213 -2.60 0.38 22.33
N GLY A 214 -3.79 -0.10 21.95
CA GLY A 214 -4.55 -1.06 22.74
C GLY A 214 -3.79 -2.37 22.95
N LEU A 215 -3.21 -2.92 21.87
CA LEU A 215 -2.42 -4.15 21.93
C LEU A 215 -1.15 -3.99 22.76
N THR A 216 -0.37 -2.93 22.52
CA THR A 216 0.87 -2.72 23.28
C THR A 216 0.58 -2.45 24.76
N LYS A 217 -0.49 -1.73 25.08
CA LYS A 217 -0.93 -1.51 26.46
C LYS A 217 -1.37 -2.80 27.15
N LEU A 218 -2.13 -3.66 26.45
CA LEU A 218 -2.56 -4.96 26.99
C LEU A 218 -1.37 -5.87 27.30
N ILE A 219 -0.40 -5.95 26.38
CA ILE A 219 0.83 -6.73 26.56
C ILE A 219 1.65 -6.13 27.71
N GLY A 220 1.78 -4.81 27.77
CA GLY A 220 2.52 -4.12 28.84
C GLY A 220 1.90 -4.29 30.22
N SER A 221 0.57 -4.30 30.34
CA SER A 221 -0.12 -4.50 31.62
C SER A 221 -0.01 -5.93 32.15
N ASN A 222 0.00 -6.94 31.28
CA ASN A 222 0.04 -8.35 31.68
C ASN A 222 1.47 -8.92 31.75
N GLY A 223 2.41 -8.39 30.96
CA GLY A 223 3.79 -8.89 30.88
C GLY A 223 4.76 -8.30 31.91
N LEU A 224 4.40 -7.22 32.62
CA LEU A 224 5.24 -6.60 33.65
C LEU A 224 4.97 -7.10 35.08
N GLN A 225 4.03 -8.03 35.26
CA GLN A 225 3.71 -8.65 36.56
C GLN A 225 4.41 -10.01 36.79
N MET A 226 5.36 -10.39 35.93
CA MET A 226 6.19 -11.58 36.09
C MET A 226 7.65 -11.22 36.37
#